data_AF-A0A5C6Q8Y7-F1
#
_entry.id   AF-A0A5C6Q8Y7-F1
#
_cell.length_a   1.000
_cell.length_b   1.000
_cell.length_c   1.000
_cell.angle_alpha   90.00
_cell.angle_beta   90.00
_cell.angle_gamma   90.00
#
_symmetry.space_group_name_H-M   'P 1'
#
loop_
_entity.id
_entity.type
_entity.pdbx_description
1 polymer ?
#
loop_
_entity_poly.entity_id
_entity_poly.type
_entity_poly.pdbx_seq_one_letter_code
_entity_poly.pdbx_strand_id
1 'polypeptide(L)'
;MTDKELMSILNTSANQEVFFGPQGFKQVATQDELNKAQLGFGISELGQAAASDDLSSEAKGCWQASWQVFARDTELGDPYFVDTNQTELPVYTGFLAEAGWEVEQVATSLVSYIACMQLLFNHGQQTQAQFFPDPNSVIDETILQQLQQQLIELSGCQHFWQLFMQCYLDWLIED
;
A
#
# COMPACT_ATOMS: atom_id res chain seq x y z
N MET A 1 -7.25 6.71 -16.85
CA MET A 1 -5.88 7.23 -16.67
C MET A 1 -4.90 6.40 -17.48
N THR A 2 -3.80 6.96 -17.97
CA THR A 2 -2.72 6.21 -18.64
C THR A 2 -1.62 5.83 -17.65
N ASP A 3 -0.88 4.75 -17.92
CA ASP A 3 0.28 4.35 -17.10
C ASP A 3 1.31 5.47 -16.94
N LYS A 4 1.49 6.30 -17.97
CA LYS A 4 2.43 7.43 -17.94
C LYS A 4 2.02 8.49 -16.91
N GLU A 5 0.73 8.77 -16.81
CA GLU A 5 0.18 9.70 -15.81
C GLU A 5 0.34 9.13 -14.41
N LEU A 6 0.03 7.85 -14.21
CA LEU A 6 0.22 7.16 -12.94
C LEU A 6 1.69 7.19 -12.49
N MET A 7 2.60 6.80 -13.38
CA MET A 7 4.04 6.82 -13.11
C MET A 7 4.56 8.23 -12.83
N SER A 8 4.01 9.27 -13.47
CA SER A 8 4.38 10.65 -13.17
C SER A 8 4.04 11.04 -11.73
N ILE A 9 2.95 10.51 -11.17
CA ILE A 9 2.58 10.75 -9.77
C ILE A 9 3.49 9.93 -8.85
N LEU A 10 3.66 8.63 -9.11
CA LEU A 10 4.50 7.75 -8.30
C LEU A 10 5.95 8.25 -8.19
N ASN A 11 6.50 8.76 -9.29
CA ASN A 11 7.86 9.31 -9.34
C ASN A 11 8.04 10.66 -8.61
N THR A 12 6.97 11.22 -8.03
CA THR A 12 7.09 12.34 -7.07
C THR A 12 7.55 11.88 -5.69
N SER A 13 7.41 10.59 -5.38
CA SER A 13 7.95 10.02 -4.14
C SER A 13 9.47 10.11 -4.15
N ALA A 14 10.05 10.62 -3.06
CA ALA A 14 11.50 10.69 -2.90
C ALA A 14 12.15 9.30 -2.72
N ASN A 15 11.38 8.33 -2.20
CA ASN A 15 11.85 6.99 -1.89
C ASN A 15 10.88 5.95 -2.43
N GLN A 16 11.43 4.91 -3.06
CA GLN A 16 10.65 3.79 -3.59
C GLN A 16 10.40 2.70 -2.54
N GLU A 17 11.22 2.68 -1.49
CA GLU A 17 11.05 1.78 -0.36
C GLU A 17 10.97 2.61 0.92
N VAL A 18 9.94 2.36 1.72
CA VAL A 18 9.73 3.00 3.02
C VAL A 18 9.52 1.89 4.04
N PHE A 19 10.26 1.93 5.15
CA PHE A 19 10.18 0.94 6.22
C PHE A 19 9.80 1.61 7.54
N PHE A 20 8.92 0.97 8.29
CA PHE A 20 8.50 1.42 9.61
C PHE A 20 8.13 0.21 10.48
N GLY A 21 9.07 -0.22 11.32
CA GLY A 21 8.99 -1.42 12.15
C GLY A 21 9.07 -2.69 11.30
N PRO A 22 8.13 -3.64 11.47
CA PRO A 22 8.11 -4.86 10.67
C PRO A 22 7.60 -4.62 9.25
N GLN A 23 6.89 -3.50 9.01
CA GLN A 23 6.29 -3.21 7.73
C GLN A 23 7.28 -2.50 6.78
N GLY A 24 7.26 -2.91 5.51
CA GLY A 24 7.88 -2.16 4.42
C GLY A 24 6.94 -1.99 3.23
N PHE A 25 7.04 -0.84 2.56
CA PHE A 25 6.25 -0.48 1.39
C PHE A 25 7.18 -0.31 0.20
N LYS A 26 7.07 -1.19 -0.80
CA LYS A 26 7.91 -1.17 -2.00
C LYS A 26 7.11 -0.75 -3.23
N GLN A 27 7.36 0.45 -3.71
CA GLN A 27 6.74 1.06 -4.89
C GLN A 27 7.50 0.71 -6.17
N VAL A 28 6.78 0.64 -7.29
CA VAL A 28 7.38 0.47 -8.61
C VAL A 28 8.07 1.75 -9.10
N ALA A 29 9.17 1.58 -9.80
CA ALA A 29 10.02 2.64 -10.33
C ALA A 29 9.80 2.93 -11.82
N THR A 30 9.35 1.90 -12.56
CA THR A 30 9.32 1.92 -14.02
C THR A 30 7.99 1.38 -14.53
N GLN A 31 7.63 1.72 -15.76
CA GLN A 31 6.45 1.15 -16.41
C GLN A 31 6.57 -0.38 -16.57
N ASP A 32 7.78 -0.90 -16.78
CA ASP A 32 8.01 -2.35 -16.83
C ASP A 32 7.73 -3.02 -15.48
N GLU A 33 8.11 -2.37 -14.37
CA GLU A 33 7.78 -2.84 -13.03
C GLU A 33 6.29 -2.73 -12.73
N LEU A 34 5.62 -1.65 -13.16
CA LEU A 34 4.18 -1.48 -13.05
C LEU A 34 3.42 -2.62 -13.74
N ASN A 35 3.85 -3.00 -14.95
CA ASN A 35 3.28 -4.13 -15.69
C ASN A 35 3.53 -5.46 -14.98
N LYS A 36 4.74 -5.67 -14.45
CA LYS A 36 5.09 -6.89 -13.70
C LYS A 36 4.36 -6.98 -12.36
N ALA A 37 4.04 -5.84 -11.74
CA ALA A 37 3.37 -5.80 -10.44
C ALA A 37 1.97 -6.45 -10.48
N GLN A 38 1.34 -6.51 -11.66
CA GLN A 38 0.05 -7.17 -11.88
C GLN A 38 0.11 -8.70 -11.89
N LEU A 39 1.30 -9.29 -12.03
CA LEU A 39 1.46 -10.76 -12.00
C LEU A 39 1.10 -11.31 -10.62
N GLY A 40 0.20 -12.28 -10.60
CA GLY A 40 -0.40 -12.88 -9.40
C GLY A 40 -1.72 -12.24 -8.97
N PHE A 41 -2.13 -11.13 -9.62
CA PHE A 41 -3.33 -10.38 -9.28
C PHE A 41 -4.27 -10.29 -10.49
N GLY A 42 -4.27 -9.17 -11.22
CA GLY A 42 -5.05 -9.00 -12.45
C GLY A 42 -4.54 -9.83 -13.63
N ILE A 43 -3.34 -10.39 -13.53
CA ILE A 43 -2.72 -11.26 -14.54
C ILE A 43 -2.22 -12.52 -13.84
N SER A 44 -2.64 -13.68 -14.32
CA SER A 44 -2.15 -14.97 -13.84
C SER A 44 -0.65 -15.16 -14.15
N GLU A 45 0.00 -16.12 -13.50
CA GLU A 45 1.41 -16.45 -13.74
C GLU A 45 1.71 -16.85 -15.20
N LEU A 46 0.68 -17.26 -15.96
CA LEU A 46 0.75 -17.59 -17.38
C LEU A 46 0.54 -16.38 -18.31
N GLY A 47 0.42 -15.17 -17.76
CA GLY A 47 0.20 -13.94 -18.52
C GLY A 47 -1.24 -13.75 -19.01
N GLN A 48 -2.19 -14.56 -18.53
CA GLN A 48 -3.61 -14.44 -18.89
C GLN A 48 -4.31 -13.51 -17.93
N ALA A 49 -5.19 -12.62 -18.43
CA ALA A 49 -6.03 -11.79 -17.58
C ALA A 49 -6.82 -12.67 -16.60
N ALA A 50 -6.66 -12.40 -15.30
CA ALA A 50 -7.40 -13.06 -14.23
C ALA A 50 -8.64 -12.24 -13.81
N ALA A 51 -8.72 -10.99 -14.27
CA ALA A 51 -9.96 -10.22 -14.20
C ALA A 51 -11.03 -10.90 -15.05
N SER A 52 -12.27 -10.95 -14.56
CA SER A 52 -13.38 -11.45 -15.34
C SER A 52 -13.62 -10.52 -16.55
N ASP A 53 -13.45 -11.04 -17.76
CA ASP A 53 -13.80 -10.36 -19.03
C ASP A 53 -15.32 -10.14 -19.19
N ASP A 54 -16.12 -10.67 -18.26
CA ASP A 54 -17.54 -10.44 -18.23
C ASP A 54 -17.79 -9.02 -17.70
N LEU A 55 -18.07 -8.08 -18.61
CA LEU A 55 -18.55 -6.73 -18.33
C LEU A 55 -19.84 -6.71 -17.47
N SER A 56 -20.38 -7.87 -17.11
CA SER A 56 -21.51 -8.07 -16.22
C SER A 56 -21.15 -8.56 -14.80
N SER A 57 -19.88 -8.87 -14.50
CA SER A 57 -19.47 -9.30 -13.17
C SER A 57 -18.49 -8.33 -12.51
N GLU A 58 -19.04 -7.24 -11.99
CA GLU A 58 -18.66 -6.67 -10.69
C GLU A 58 -18.95 -7.72 -9.57
N ALA A 59 -18.53 -8.97 -9.77
CA ALA A 59 -18.73 -10.04 -8.82
C ALA A 59 -17.89 -9.68 -7.59
N LYS A 60 -18.60 -9.41 -6.50
CA LYS A 60 -18.01 -9.12 -5.20
C LYS A 60 -16.94 -10.19 -4.89
N GLY A 61 -15.71 -9.74 -4.62
CA GLY A 61 -14.57 -10.63 -4.34
C GLY A 61 -13.67 -10.95 -5.54
N CYS A 62 -13.98 -10.52 -6.77
CA CYS A 62 -13.07 -10.64 -7.91
C CYS A 62 -12.11 -9.45 -8.04
N TRP A 63 -10.92 -9.70 -8.58
CA TRP A 63 -9.99 -8.64 -8.98
C TRP A 63 -10.60 -7.82 -10.12
N GLN A 64 -10.56 -6.49 -10.02
CA GLN A 64 -11.17 -5.61 -11.01
C GLN A 64 -10.18 -5.21 -12.09
N ALA A 65 -10.63 -5.12 -13.34
CA ALA A 65 -9.78 -4.74 -14.47
C ALA A 65 -9.20 -3.31 -14.34
N SER A 66 -9.88 -2.42 -13.60
CA SER A 66 -9.40 -1.06 -13.33
C SER A 66 -8.38 -0.98 -12.21
N TRP A 67 -8.17 -2.06 -11.43
CA TRP A 67 -7.21 -2.08 -10.35
C TRP A 67 -5.79 -2.25 -10.87
N GLN A 68 -4.95 -1.27 -10.56
CA GLN A 68 -3.55 -1.23 -10.96
C GLN A 68 -2.64 -1.32 -9.75
N VAL A 69 -1.97 -2.46 -9.57
CA VAL A 69 -0.93 -2.64 -8.54
C VAL A 69 0.26 -1.75 -8.86
N PHE A 70 0.74 -1.01 -7.86
CA PHE A 70 1.89 -0.12 -7.98
C PHE A 70 2.87 -0.24 -6.80
N ALA A 71 2.49 -0.93 -5.73
CA ALA A 71 3.37 -1.23 -4.62
C ALA A 71 3.04 -2.57 -3.99
N ARG A 72 3.94 -3.09 -3.14
CA ARG A 72 3.72 -4.29 -2.34
C ARG A 72 4.25 -4.10 -0.94
N ASP A 73 3.60 -4.77 0.00
CA ASP A 73 4.18 -5.06 1.30
C ASP A 73 5.45 -5.92 1.11
N THR A 74 6.51 -5.63 1.87
CA THR A 74 7.72 -6.45 1.93
C THR A 74 7.62 -7.69 2.82
N GLU A 75 6.67 -7.75 3.75
CA GLU A 75 6.46 -8.88 4.67
C GLU A 75 5.59 -9.97 4.02
N LEU A 76 4.32 -9.67 3.72
CA LEU A 76 3.38 -10.66 3.19
C LEU A 76 3.25 -10.62 1.66
N GLY A 77 3.80 -9.59 1.01
CA GLY A 77 3.68 -9.41 -0.43
C GLY A 77 2.32 -8.84 -0.88
N ASP A 78 1.49 -8.40 0.07
CA ASP A 78 0.17 -7.85 -0.19
C ASP A 78 0.24 -6.66 -1.16
N PRO A 79 -0.66 -6.60 -2.15
CA PRO A 79 -0.66 -5.55 -3.15
C PRO A 79 -1.13 -4.22 -2.54
N TYR A 80 -0.54 -3.14 -3.05
CA TYR A 80 -1.08 -1.79 -2.96
C TYR A 80 -1.42 -1.35 -4.38
N PHE A 81 -2.68 -0.96 -4.58
CA PHE A 81 -3.23 -0.70 -5.91
C PHE A 81 -4.17 0.50 -5.92
N VAL A 82 -4.31 1.12 -7.09
CA VAL A 82 -5.29 2.19 -7.34
C VAL A 82 -6.43 1.68 -8.19
N ASP A 83 -7.61 2.29 -8.06
CA ASP A 83 -8.68 2.15 -9.03
C ASP A 83 -8.60 3.24 -10.10
N THR A 84 -8.18 2.86 -11.31
CA THR A 84 -7.95 3.80 -12.43
C THR A 84 -9.22 4.36 -13.06
N ASN A 85 -10.41 3.86 -12.65
CA ASN A 85 -11.70 4.44 -13.00
C ASN A 85 -12.07 5.66 -12.14
N GLN A 86 -11.37 5.89 -11.03
CA GLN A 86 -11.64 6.99 -10.11
C GLN A 86 -10.61 8.11 -10.29
N THR A 87 -11.08 9.35 -10.36
CA THR A 87 -10.25 10.53 -10.67
C THR A 87 -9.13 10.75 -9.65
N GLU A 88 -9.42 10.57 -8.36
CA GLU A 88 -8.46 10.78 -7.28
C GLU A 88 -7.48 9.61 -7.09
N LEU A 89 -7.70 8.48 -7.77
CA LEU A 89 -6.91 7.25 -7.63
C LEU A 89 -6.80 6.80 -6.17
N PRO A 90 -7.93 6.51 -5.49
CA PRO A 90 -7.88 5.99 -4.13
C PRO A 90 -7.00 4.74 -4.08
N VAL A 91 -6.20 4.64 -3.01
CA VAL A 91 -5.26 3.54 -2.81
C VAL A 91 -5.87 2.53 -1.87
N TYR A 92 -5.76 1.27 -2.25
CA TYR A 92 -6.23 0.13 -1.49
C TYR A 92 -5.07 -0.85 -1.27
N THR A 93 -5.21 -1.63 -0.21
CA THR A 93 -4.51 -2.90 -0.04
C THR A 93 -5.54 -4.02 0.13
N GLY A 94 -5.11 -5.27 0.09
CA GLY A 94 -6.04 -6.38 0.30
C GLY A 94 -5.39 -7.73 0.12
N PHE A 95 -6.08 -8.77 0.56
CA PHE A 95 -5.65 -10.15 0.45
C PHE A 95 -6.79 -11.01 -0.10
N LEU A 96 -6.45 -12.19 -0.61
CA LEU A 96 -7.42 -13.15 -1.14
C LEU A 96 -7.96 -14.04 -0.01
N ALA A 97 -9.21 -13.85 0.36
CA ALA A 97 -9.94 -14.68 1.34
C ALA A 97 -10.82 -15.74 0.65
N GLU A 98 -11.53 -16.56 1.43
CA GLU A 98 -12.43 -17.61 0.91
C GLU A 98 -13.56 -17.05 0.02
N ALA A 99 -14.05 -15.85 0.34
CA ALA A 99 -15.10 -15.16 -0.42
C ALA A 99 -14.56 -14.26 -1.54
N GLY A 100 -13.24 -14.29 -1.79
CA GLY A 100 -12.56 -13.44 -2.76
C GLY A 100 -11.71 -12.35 -2.11
N TRP A 101 -11.34 -11.33 -2.89
CA TRP A 101 -10.53 -10.21 -2.44
C TRP A 101 -11.24 -9.40 -1.36
N GLU A 102 -10.61 -9.33 -0.19
CA GLU A 102 -10.95 -8.39 0.88
C GLU A 102 -10.04 -7.19 0.77
N VAL A 103 -10.64 -6.01 0.59
CA VAL A 103 -9.91 -4.77 0.30
C VAL A 103 -10.12 -3.77 1.43
N GLU A 104 -9.04 -3.09 1.80
CA GLU A 104 -9.02 -2.01 2.78
C GLU A 104 -8.47 -0.75 2.10
N GLN A 105 -9.13 0.38 2.35
CA GLN A 105 -8.68 1.65 1.77
C GLN A 105 -7.57 2.27 2.63
N VAL A 106 -6.44 2.54 1.99
CA VAL A 106 -5.23 3.07 2.64
C VAL A 106 -5.19 4.60 2.52
N ALA A 107 -5.67 5.15 1.40
CA ALA A 107 -5.78 6.59 1.19
C ALA A 107 -6.90 6.94 0.21
N THR A 108 -7.50 8.12 0.36
CA THR A 108 -8.53 8.65 -0.55
C THR A 108 -7.97 9.11 -1.89
N SER A 109 -6.66 9.31 -1.99
CA SER A 109 -5.98 9.61 -3.24
C SER A 109 -4.55 9.07 -3.28
N LEU A 110 -4.00 8.88 -4.47
CA LEU A 110 -2.61 8.46 -4.65
C LEU A 110 -1.62 9.51 -4.12
N VAL A 111 -1.95 10.80 -4.27
CA VAL A 111 -1.13 11.90 -3.74
C VAL A 111 -1.09 11.85 -2.22
N SER A 112 -2.23 11.61 -1.57
CA SER A 112 -2.33 11.40 -0.11
C SER A 112 -1.51 10.20 0.35
N TYR A 113 -1.53 9.09 -0.38
CA TYR A 113 -0.70 7.92 -0.09
C TYR A 113 0.80 8.27 -0.13
N ILE A 114 1.26 8.96 -1.18
CA ILE A 114 2.67 9.36 -1.30
C ILE A 114 3.07 10.28 -0.12
N ALA A 115 2.19 11.20 0.29
CA ALA A 115 2.43 12.05 1.45
C ALA A 115 2.55 11.22 2.75
N CYS A 116 1.73 10.18 2.92
CA CYS A 116 1.85 9.26 4.07
C CYS A 116 3.17 8.49 4.05
N MET A 117 3.60 7.98 2.89
CA MET A 117 4.89 7.31 2.73
C MET A 117 6.06 8.23 3.06
N GLN A 118 6.01 9.49 2.61
CA GLN A 118 7.02 10.48 2.94
C GLN A 118 7.01 10.81 4.44
N LEU A 119 5.84 10.87 5.08
CA LEU A 119 5.72 11.09 6.51
C LEU A 119 6.35 9.94 7.30
N LEU A 120 6.00 8.68 6.98
CA LEU A 120 6.64 7.50 7.58
C LEU A 120 8.16 7.52 7.40
N PHE A 121 8.63 7.80 6.17
CA PHE A 121 10.06 7.87 5.89
C PHE A 121 10.77 8.95 6.71
N ASN A 122 10.16 10.11 6.93
CA ASN A 122 10.77 11.19 7.69
C ASN A 122 10.82 10.90 9.20
N HIS A 123 9.87 10.10 9.71
CA HIS A 123 9.83 9.69 11.12
C HIS A 123 10.67 8.43 11.39
N GLY A 124 10.80 7.55 10.40
CA GLY A 124 11.63 6.35 10.48
C GLY A 124 13.09 6.62 10.08
N GLN A 125 14.00 5.76 10.55
CA GLN A 125 15.39 5.72 10.09
C GLN A 125 15.78 4.33 9.57
N GLN A 126 14.78 3.46 9.41
CA GLN A 126 14.96 2.06 9.02
C GLN A 126 15.13 1.94 7.51
N THR A 127 16.10 1.13 7.09
CA THR A 127 16.37 0.84 5.67
C THR A 127 15.87 -0.54 5.26
N GLN A 128 15.25 -1.27 6.17
CA GLN A 128 14.65 -2.59 5.97
C GLN A 128 13.61 -2.85 7.06
N ALA A 129 12.69 -3.77 6.79
CA ALA A 129 11.77 -4.32 7.77
C ALA A 129 12.54 -4.95 8.94
N GLN A 130 12.06 -4.76 10.16
CA GLN A 130 12.71 -5.26 11.36
C GLN A 130 11.89 -6.37 12.01
N PHE A 131 12.55 -7.47 12.35
CA PHE A 131 11.92 -8.54 13.11
C PHE A 131 11.80 -8.19 14.59
N PHE A 132 12.79 -7.48 15.15
CA PHE A 132 12.77 -6.95 16.51
C PHE A 132 13.05 -5.43 16.50
N PRO A 133 12.53 -4.67 17.48
CA PRO A 133 12.87 -3.26 17.61
C PRO A 133 14.38 -3.03 17.66
N ASP A 134 14.85 -2.09 16.85
CA ASP A 134 16.25 -1.69 16.74
C ASP A 134 16.45 -0.24 17.24
N PRO A 135 17.70 0.26 17.35
CA PRO A 135 17.94 1.64 17.78
C PRO A 135 17.31 2.72 16.88
N ASN A 136 16.85 2.37 15.68
CA ASN A 136 16.20 3.27 14.73
C ASN A 136 14.66 3.20 14.81
N SER A 137 14.13 2.36 15.69
CA SER A 137 12.69 2.20 15.92
C SER A 137 12.17 3.37 16.76
N VAL A 138 11.02 3.92 16.38
CA VAL A 138 10.38 5.03 17.08
C VAL A 138 9.61 4.46 18.27
N ILE A 139 10.08 4.71 19.49
CA ILE A 139 9.46 4.19 20.72
C ILE A 139 8.74 5.25 21.56
N ASP A 140 8.88 6.53 21.20
CA ASP A 140 8.23 7.62 21.93
C ASP A 140 6.72 7.63 21.64
N GLU A 141 5.92 7.35 22.66
CA GLU A 141 4.46 7.26 22.56
C GLU A 141 3.82 8.56 22.05
N THR A 142 4.35 9.72 22.43
CA THR A 142 3.80 11.01 21.98
C THR A 142 4.06 11.21 20.49
N ILE A 143 5.25 10.83 20.01
CA ILE A 143 5.58 10.87 18.59
C ILE A 143 4.69 9.91 17.80
N LEU A 144 4.47 8.68 18.30
CA LEU A 144 3.65 7.68 17.63
C LEU A 144 2.17 8.10 17.54
N GLN A 145 1.61 8.66 18.61
CA GLN A 145 0.24 9.20 18.61
C GLN A 145 0.09 10.36 17.62
N GLN A 146 1.05 11.28 17.57
CA GLN A 146 1.05 12.38 16.60
C GLN A 146 1.16 11.87 15.16
N LEU A 147 2.07 10.93 14.92
CA LEU A 147 2.26 10.32 13.61
C LEU A 147 0.99 9.62 13.14
N GLN A 148 0.33 8.85 14.01
CA GLN A 148 -0.95 8.20 13.70
C GLN A 148 -2.02 9.23 13.27
N GLN A 149 -2.18 10.30 14.05
CA GLN A 149 -3.16 11.35 13.73
C GLN A 149 -2.86 12.02 12.38
N GLN A 150 -1.59 12.33 12.11
CA GLN A 150 -1.17 12.92 10.84
C GLN A 150 -1.41 11.97 9.65
N LEU A 151 -1.14 10.67 9.80
CA LEU A 151 -1.43 9.68 8.76
C LEU A 151 -2.92 9.58 8.47
N ILE A 152 -3.78 9.59 9.49
CA ILE A 152 -5.23 9.58 9.34
C ILE A 152 -5.70 10.84 8.60
N GLU A 153 -5.22 12.02 8.98
CA GLU A 153 -5.58 13.29 8.35
C GLU A 153 -5.11 13.38 6.90
N LEU A 154 -3.87 12.97 6.60
CA LEU A 154 -3.31 13.00 5.25
C LEU A 154 -4.00 12.03 4.30
N SER A 155 -4.26 10.81 4.79
CA SER A 155 -4.85 9.74 4.00
C SER A 155 -6.36 9.86 3.82
N GLY A 156 -7.06 10.43 4.80
CA GLY A 156 -8.52 10.34 4.91
C GLY A 156 -9.05 8.96 5.33
N CYS A 157 -8.18 8.03 5.77
CA CYS A 157 -8.53 6.63 6.02
C CYS A 157 -8.23 6.21 7.47
N GLN A 158 -9.19 6.40 8.38
CA GLN A 158 -8.96 6.14 9.80
C GLN A 158 -8.65 4.67 10.14
N HIS A 159 -9.42 3.73 9.58
CA HIS A 159 -9.39 2.33 10.00
C HIS A 159 -8.01 1.69 9.76
N PHE A 160 -7.52 1.75 8.52
CA PHE A 160 -6.19 1.26 8.15
C PHE A 160 -5.07 1.80 9.05
N TRP A 161 -4.98 3.12 9.24
CA TRP A 161 -3.87 3.71 10.01
C TRP A 161 -3.98 3.48 11.52
N GLN A 162 -5.19 3.26 12.04
CA GLN A 162 -5.38 2.79 13.41
C GLN A 162 -4.84 1.38 13.60
N LEU A 163 -5.19 0.46 12.69
CA LEU A 163 -4.70 -0.91 12.72
C LEU A 163 -3.19 -0.98 12.54
N PHE A 164 -2.64 -0.27 11.54
CA PHE A 164 -1.21 -0.18 11.28
C PHE A 164 -0.43 0.24 12.54
N MET A 165 -0.87 1.31 13.22
CA MET A 165 -0.20 1.78 14.42
C MET A 165 -0.37 0.82 15.60
N GLN A 166 -1.53 0.16 15.72
CA GLN A 166 -1.74 -0.87 16.74
C GLN A 166 -0.77 -2.03 16.56
N CYS A 167 -0.63 -2.56 15.34
CA CYS A 167 0.33 -3.62 15.03
C CYS A 167 1.78 -3.19 15.36
N TYR A 168 2.14 -1.94 15.05
CA TYR A 168 3.46 -1.41 15.40
C TYR A 168 3.69 -1.37 16.92
N LEU A 169 2.70 -0.91 17.69
CA LEU A 169 2.78 -0.85 19.16
C LEU A 169 2.85 -2.25 19.79
N ASP A 170 2.10 -3.21 19.25
CA ASP A 170 2.15 -4.60 19.70
C ASP A 170 3.54 -5.20 19.41
N TRP A 171 4.08 -4.98 18.21
CA TRP A 171 5.44 -5.40 17.85
C TRP A 171 6.54 -4.82 18.75
N LEU A 172 6.37 -3.59 19.27
CA LEU A 172 7.34 -3.00 20.20
C LEU A 172 7.43 -3.72 21.55
N ILE A 173 6.39 -4.45 21.95
CA ILE A 173 6.28 -5.11 23.27
C ILE A 173 6.32 -6.64 23.19
N GLU A 174 6.40 -7.21 21.99
CA GLU A 174 6.59 -8.65 21.81
C GLU A 174 8.01 -9.06 22.28
N ASP A 175 8.07 -10.02 23.21
CA ASP A 175 9.30 -10.60 23.78
C ASP A 175 9.99 -11.61 22.83
#